data_AF-A0A1G6PPV2-F1
#
_entry.id   AF-A0A1G6PPV2-F1
#
_cell.length_a   1.000
_cell.length_b   1.000
_cell.length_c   1.000
_cell.angle_alpha   90.00
_cell.angle_beta   90.00
_cell.angle_gamma   90.00
#
_symmetry.space_group_name_H-M   'P 1'
#
loop_
_entity.id
_entity.type
_entity.pdbx_description
1 polymer ?
#
loop_
_entity_poly.entity_id
_entity_poly.type
_entity_poly.pdbx_seq_one_letter_code
_entity_poly.pdbx_strand_id
1 'polypeptide(L)'
;MRFTEREMTEGLTGAAKLVAARGKADKKDEVWDGLTRFQRYQLLDSLGTQVLATLVALPDVDVEIGTRPTFTDAQVTEAVEGTLGDVGRLKRKMQLAARVALVKTVLEHVPPRQDPDALIIPDHL
;
A
#
# COMPACT_ATOMS: atom_id res chain seq x y z
N MET A 1 6.22 -7.23 12.94
CA MET A 1 6.65 -7.93 11.72
C MET A 1 6.78 -6.90 10.59
N ARG A 2 7.66 -7.20 9.63
CA ARG A 2 7.78 -6.41 8.40
C ARG A 2 6.90 -6.99 7.28
N PHE A 3 6.51 -6.13 6.34
CA PHE A 3 5.85 -6.56 5.11
C PHE A 3 6.80 -7.43 4.28
N THR A 4 6.26 -8.48 3.69
CA THR A 4 6.92 -9.27 2.66
C THR A 4 6.88 -8.52 1.31
N GLU A 5 7.74 -8.92 0.37
CA GLU A 5 7.73 -8.35 -0.98
C GLU A 5 6.39 -8.52 -1.69
N ARG A 6 5.76 -9.69 -1.51
CA ARG A 6 4.44 -9.99 -2.08
C ARG A 6 3.38 -9.04 -1.54
N GLU A 7 3.30 -8.90 -0.21
CA GLU A 7 2.32 -8.01 0.43
C GLU A 7 2.48 -6.56 -0.02
N MET A 8 3.74 -6.11 -0.16
CA MET A 8 4.03 -4.75 -0.58
C MET A 8 3.67 -4.53 -2.06
N THR A 9 4.01 -5.50 -2.91
CA THR A 9 3.66 -5.48 -4.34
C THR A 9 2.14 -5.46 -4.54
N GLU A 10 1.41 -6.34 -3.86
CA GLU A 10 -0.05 -6.42 -3.99
C GLU A 10 -0.74 -5.18 -3.41
N GLY A 11 -0.30 -4.71 -2.24
CA GLY A 11 -0.83 -3.49 -1.62
C GLY A 11 -0.63 -2.25 -2.51
N LEU A 12 0.57 -2.06 -3.05
CA LEU A 12 0.87 -0.96 -3.98
C LEU A 12 0.09 -1.09 -5.28
N THR A 13 0.00 -2.30 -5.85
CA THR A 13 -0.73 -2.54 -7.09
C THR A 13 -2.23 -2.25 -6.89
N GLY A 14 -2.82 -2.70 -5.79
CA GLY A 14 -4.22 -2.45 -5.48
C GLY A 14 -4.53 -0.95 -5.33
N ALA A 15 -3.67 -0.22 -4.61
CA ALA A 15 -3.78 1.23 -4.51
C ALA A 15 -3.59 1.93 -5.87
N ALA A 16 -2.61 1.50 -6.68
CA ALA A 16 -2.37 2.04 -8.01
C ALA A 16 -3.57 1.86 -8.96
N LYS A 17 -4.21 0.68 -8.92
CA LYS A 17 -5.46 0.42 -9.65
C LYS A 17 -6.56 1.40 -9.26
N LEU A 18 -6.76 1.62 -7.95
CA LEU A 18 -7.79 2.53 -7.47
C LEU A 18 -7.49 4.00 -7.85
N VAL A 19 -6.23 4.42 -7.76
CA VAL A 19 -5.78 5.76 -8.19
C VAL A 19 -6.00 5.95 -9.69
N ALA A 20 -5.63 4.96 -10.52
CA ALA A 20 -5.85 5.01 -11.96
C ALA A 20 -7.33 5.19 -12.31
N ALA A 21 -8.21 4.46 -11.61
CA ALA A 21 -9.66 4.57 -11.77
C ALA A 21 -10.29 5.76 -11.03
N ARG A 22 -9.49 6.68 -10.47
CA ARG A 22 -9.94 7.87 -9.73
C ARG A 22 -10.93 7.53 -8.60
N GLY A 23 -10.65 6.44 -7.87
CA GLY A 23 -11.48 5.98 -6.75
C GLY A 23 -12.66 5.08 -7.14
N LYS A 24 -12.89 4.81 -8.44
CA LYS A 24 -13.98 3.93 -8.89
C LYS A 24 -13.58 2.46 -8.74
N ALA A 25 -13.90 1.88 -7.59
CA ALA A 25 -13.51 0.51 -7.22
C ALA A 25 -14.04 -0.54 -8.22
N ASP A 26 -15.22 -0.32 -8.79
CA ASP A 26 -15.86 -1.19 -9.80
C ASP A 26 -15.12 -1.21 -11.14
N LYS A 27 -14.34 -0.17 -11.45
CA LYS A 27 -13.62 -0.02 -12.73
C LYS A 27 -12.12 -0.20 -12.62
N LYS A 28 -11.60 -0.46 -11.41
CA LYS A 28 -10.16 -0.42 -11.13
C LYS A 28 -9.37 -1.43 -11.96
N ASP A 29 -9.93 -2.62 -12.20
CA ASP A 29 -9.29 -3.67 -12.97
C ASP A 29 -9.39 -3.39 -14.48
N GLU A 30 -10.57 -3.00 -14.99
CA GLU A 30 -10.75 -2.61 -16.39
C GLU A 30 -9.78 -1.47 -16.80
N VAL A 31 -9.72 -0.41 -15.99
CA VAL A 31 -8.83 0.73 -16.25
C VAL A 31 -7.37 0.29 -16.22
N TRP A 32 -6.97 -0.52 -15.23
CA TRP A 32 -5.60 -1.01 -15.10
C TRP A 32 -5.17 -1.87 -16.28
N ASP A 33 -6.05 -2.76 -16.74
CA ASP A 33 -5.81 -3.65 -17.85
C ASP A 33 -5.64 -2.87 -19.17
N GLY A 34 -6.34 -1.74 -19.31
CA GLY A 34 -6.16 -0.80 -20.41
C GLY A 34 -4.85 0.02 -20.40
N LEU A 35 -4.10 0.03 -19.29
CA LEU A 35 -2.83 0.77 -19.22
C LEU A 35 -1.66 0.01 -19.85
N THR A 36 -0.78 0.75 -20.53
CA THR A 36 0.51 0.23 -20.97
C THR A 36 1.42 -0.08 -19.77
N ARG A 37 2.43 -0.93 -19.98
CA ARG A 37 3.45 -1.24 -18.96
C ARG A 37 4.14 0.03 -18.42
N PHE A 38 4.42 1.01 -19.28
CA PHE A 38 5.05 2.26 -18.86
C PHE A 38 4.14 3.10 -17.97
N GLN A 39 2.85 3.21 -18.30
CA GLN A 39 1.88 3.93 -17.45
C GLN A 39 1.70 3.26 -16.08
N ARG A 40 1.65 1.92 -16.03
CA ARG A 40 1.61 1.17 -14.77
C ARG A 40 2.86 1.43 -13.93
N TYR A 41 4.04 1.44 -14.56
CA TYR A 41 5.30 1.78 -13.90
C TYR A 41 5.27 3.20 -13.31
N GLN A 42 4.86 4.22 -14.09
CA GLN A 42 4.79 5.59 -13.59
C GLN A 42 3.85 5.75 -12.39
N LEU A 43 2.73 5.05 -12.38
CA LEU A 43 1.82 5.04 -11.23
C LEU A 43 2.48 4.39 -10.01
N LEU A 44 3.05 3.19 -10.17
CA LEU A 44 3.70 2.46 -9.09
C LEU A 44 4.89 3.24 -8.51
N ASP A 45 5.72 3.84 -9.36
CA ASP A 45 6.89 4.64 -8.97
C ASP A 45 6.48 5.90 -8.17
N SER A 46 5.47 6.61 -8.67
CA SER A 46 4.91 7.80 -8.00
C SER A 46 4.27 7.45 -6.64
N LEU A 47 3.52 6.35 -6.57
CA LEU A 47 2.95 5.86 -5.32
C LEU A 47 4.05 5.41 -4.35
N GLY A 48 5.01 4.61 -4.82
CA GLY A 48 6.10 4.06 -4.02
C GLY A 48 6.91 5.15 -3.34
N THR A 49 7.28 6.19 -4.09
CA THR A 49 7.97 7.38 -3.55
C THR A 49 7.18 8.07 -2.43
N GLN A 50 5.85 7.95 -2.45
CA GLN A 50 5.00 8.58 -1.45
C GLN A 50 4.78 7.75 -0.19
N VAL A 51 4.69 6.42 -0.30
CA VAL A 51 4.21 5.58 0.81
C VAL A 51 5.27 4.64 1.39
N LEU A 52 6.31 4.29 0.64
CA LEU A 52 7.27 3.25 1.08
C LEU A 52 7.97 3.63 2.37
N ALA A 53 8.44 4.87 2.49
CA ALA A 53 9.07 5.35 3.72
C ALA A 53 8.13 5.23 4.94
N THR A 54 6.84 5.55 4.75
CA THR A 54 5.84 5.43 5.80
C THR A 54 5.54 3.98 6.16
N LEU A 55 5.38 3.09 5.18
CA LEU A 55 5.10 1.67 5.41
C LEU A 55 6.25 0.99 6.17
N VAL A 56 7.49 1.41 5.91
CA VAL A 56 8.68 0.94 6.66
C VAL A 56 8.73 1.50 8.07
N ALA A 57 8.20 2.70 8.29
CA ALA A 57 8.16 3.37 9.59
C ALA A 57 6.99 2.91 10.49
N LEU A 58 6.05 2.13 9.96
CA LEU A 58 4.97 1.56 10.78
C LEU A 58 5.54 0.64 11.87
N PRO A 59 4.90 0.58 13.05
CA PRO A 59 5.35 -0.28 14.11
C PRO A 59 5.26 -1.75 13.70
N ASP A 60 6.17 -2.56 14.24
CA ASP A 60 6.09 -3.99 14.09
C ASP A 60 4.81 -4.53 14.77
N VAL A 61 3.94 -5.16 13.99
CA VAL A 61 2.75 -5.89 14.49
C VAL A 61 2.92 -7.39 14.30
N ASP A 62 2.35 -8.20 15.19
CA ASP A 62 2.24 -9.63 14.96
C ASP A 62 1.00 -9.90 14.10
N VAL A 63 1.11 -10.80 13.12
CA VAL A 63 0.02 -11.12 12.20
C VAL A 63 -0.04 -12.61 11.99
N GLU A 64 -1.16 -13.16 12.40
CA GLU A 64 -1.47 -14.57 12.21
C GLU A 64 -1.59 -14.90 10.71
N ILE A 65 -1.13 -16.09 10.33
CA ILE A 65 -1.31 -16.62 8.99
C ILE A 65 -2.80 -16.59 8.62
N GLY A 66 -3.11 -16.17 7.39
CA GLY A 66 -4.48 -16.03 6.90
C GLY A 66 -5.19 -14.75 7.34
N THR A 67 -4.54 -13.89 8.14
CA THR A 67 -5.09 -12.60 8.55
C THR A 67 -4.32 -11.43 7.94
N ARG A 68 -4.87 -10.21 8.03
CA ARG A 68 -4.24 -8.99 7.51
C ARG A 68 -3.62 -8.19 8.65
N PRO A 69 -2.51 -7.47 8.40
CA PRO A 69 -1.99 -6.53 9.37
C PRO A 69 -3.03 -5.44 9.67
N THR A 70 -3.23 -5.18 10.96
CA THR A 70 -4.14 -4.13 11.42
C THR A 70 -3.34 -3.06 12.14
N PHE A 71 -3.56 -1.82 11.74
CA PHE A 71 -2.95 -0.65 12.35
C PHE A 71 -4.05 0.31 12.80
N THR A 72 -3.83 0.95 13.94
CA THR A 72 -4.70 2.02 14.40
C THR A 72 -4.50 3.28 13.56
N ASP A 73 -5.53 4.12 13.50
CA ASP A 73 -5.47 5.42 12.84
C ASP A 73 -4.34 6.31 13.40
N ALA A 74 -4.08 6.22 14.70
CA ALA A 74 -3.01 6.95 15.36
C ALA A 74 -1.63 6.48 14.86
N GLN A 75 -1.39 5.17 14.80
CA GLN A 75 -0.12 4.62 14.30
C GLN A 75 0.15 5.02 12.84
N VAL A 76 -0.86 4.96 11.98
CA VAL A 76 -0.73 5.39 10.58
C VAL A 76 -0.43 6.89 10.50
N THR A 77 -1.15 7.70 11.27
CA THR A 77 -0.96 9.16 11.27
C THR A 77 0.44 9.54 11.76
N GLU A 78 0.90 8.94 12.86
CA GLU A 78 2.23 9.17 13.43
C GLU A 78 3.35 8.78 12.45
N ALA A 79 3.24 7.62 11.81
CA ALA A 79 4.21 7.18 10.80
C ALA A 79 4.25 8.14 9.58
N VAL A 80 3.10 8.66 9.15
CA VAL A 80 3.06 9.67 8.08
C VAL A 80 3.69 10.97 8.55
N GLU A 81 3.35 11.44 9.76
CA GLU A 81 3.91 12.68 10.30
C GLU A 81 5.43 12.63 10.45
N GLY A 82 5.98 11.50 10.88
CA GLY A 82 7.42 11.28 11.02
C GLY A 82 8.17 11.19 9.69
N THR A 83 7.47 10.90 8.59
CA THR A 83 8.05 10.80 7.24
C THR A 83 7.72 11.99 6.34
N LEU A 84 6.93 12.95 6.83
CA LEU A 84 6.71 14.22 6.16
C LEU A 84 7.93 15.12 6.36
N GLY A 85 8.50 15.60 5.26
CA GLY A 85 9.55 16.61 5.28
C GLY A 85 9.03 17.96 5.80
N ASP A 86 9.95 18.91 5.97
CA ASP A 86 9.60 20.23 6.50
C ASP A 86 8.90 21.07 5.44
N VAL A 87 7.60 21.33 5.66
CA VAL A 87 6.74 22.12 4.78
C VAL A 87 5.91 23.09 5.63
N GLY A 88 5.56 24.24 5.06
CA GLY A 88 4.74 25.25 5.76
C GLY A 88 3.46 24.66 6.36
N ARG A 89 3.07 25.11 7.56
CA ARG A 89 2.02 24.51 8.42
C ARG A 89 0.72 24.12 7.68
N LEU A 90 0.20 24.97 6.79
CA LEU A 90 -1.05 24.71 6.08
C LEU A 90 -0.90 23.59 5.04
N LYS A 91 0.19 23.61 4.25
CA LYS A 91 0.51 22.55 3.28
C LYS A 91 0.72 21.21 3.99
N ARG A 92 1.31 21.24 5.21
CA ARG A 92 1.52 20.05 6.03
C ARG A 92 0.23 19.31 6.35
N LYS A 93 -0.80 20.00 6.83
CA LYS A 93 -2.08 19.36 7.22
C LYS A 93 -2.76 18.65 6.04
N MET A 94 -2.79 19.30 4.87
CA MET A 94 -3.38 18.72 3.67
C MET A 94 -2.58 17.52 3.16
N GLN A 95 -1.24 17.64 3.12
CA GLN A 95 -0.36 16.54 2.72
C GLN A 95 -0.46 15.35 3.67
N LEU A 96 -0.55 15.62 4.98
CA LEU A 96 -0.77 14.59 5.99
C LEU A 96 -2.07 13.83 5.72
N ALA A 97 -3.20 14.53 5.58
CA ALA A 97 -4.49 13.89 5.33
C ALA A 97 -4.47 13.05 4.04
N ALA A 98 -3.92 13.60 2.95
CA ALA A 98 -3.82 12.88 1.67
C ALA A 98 -2.93 11.63 1.77
N ARG A 99 -1.76 11.74 2.43
CA ARG A 99 -0.82 10.62 2.56
C ARG A 99 -1.33 9.56 3.53
N VAL A 100 -2.02 9.94 4.61
CA VAL A 100 -2.72 8.98 5.50
C VAL A 100 -3.77 8.20 4.71
N ALA A 101 -4.62 8.87 3.93
CA ALA A 101 -5.62 8.20 3.10
C ALA A 101 -4.98 7.24 2.09
N LEU A 102 -3.87 7.64 1.46
CA LEU A 102 -3.13 6.81 0.51
C LEU A 102 -2.53 5.57 1.19
N VAL A 103 -1.92 5.72 2.36
CA VAL A 103 -1.36 4.59 3.13
C VAL A 103 -2.45 3.63 3.56
N LYS A 104 -3.59 4.12 4.07
CA LYS A 104 -4.73 3.26 4.40
C LYS A 104 -5.24 2.48 3.18
N THR A 105 -5.32 3.13 2.02
CA THR A 105 -5.71 2.48 0.76
C THR A 105 -4.74 1.34 0.39
N VAL A 106 -3.44 1.55 0.59
CA VAL A 106 -2.42 0.50 0.37
C VAL A 106 -2.63 -0.67 1.34
N LEU A 107 -2.81 -0.38 2.62
CA LEU A 107 -3.03 -1.39 3.67
C LEU A 107 -4.30 -2.22 3.42
N GLU A 108 -5.37 -1.61 2.93
CA GLU A 108 -6.62 -2.30 2.53
C GLU A 108 -6.41 -3.32 1.39
N HIS A 109 -5.38 -3.13 0.58
CA HIS A 109 -5.04 -4.03 -0.52
C HIS A 109 -3.92 -5.03 -0.17
N VAL A 110 -3.36 -4.96 1.04
CA VAL A 110 -2.41 -5.97 1.51
C VAL A 110 -3.15 -7.30 1.67
N PRO A 111 -2.71 -8.39 1.01
CA PRO A 111 -3.36 -9.69 1.12
C PRO A 111 -3.18 -10.26 2.53
N PRO A 112 -4.01 -11.23 2.92
CA PRO A 112 -3.75 -12.01 4.13
C PRO A 112 -2.36 -12.65 4.11
N ARG A 113 -1.71 -12.68 5.28
CA ARG A 113 -0.37 -13.24 5.49
C ARG A 113 -0.35 -14.70 5.06
N GLN A 114 0.55 -15.03 4.15
CA GLN A 114 0.80 -16.43 3.78
C GLN A 114 1.75 -17.09 4.78
N ASP A 115 1.61 -18.40 4.90
CA ASP A 115 2.54 -19.24 5.65
C ASP A 115 3.88 -19.32 4.90
N PRO A 116 5.00 -18.90 5.50
CA PRO A 116 6.32 -19.00 4.89
C PRO A 116 6.76 -20.45 4.61
N ASP A 117 6.20 -21.42 5.31
CA ASP A 117 6.54 -22.85 5.17
C ASP A 117 5.56 -23.59 4.24
N ALA A 118 4.49 -22.94 3.76
CA ALA A 118 3.57 -23.51 2.78
C ALA A 118 4.16 -23.44 1.37
N LEU A 119 5.07 -24.37 1.07
CA LEU A 119 5.56 -24.61 -0.29
C LEU A 119 4.43 -25.25 -1.12
N ILE A 120 3.64 -24.41 -1.79
CA ILE A 120 2.59 -24.87 -2.71
C ILE A 120 3.28 -25.34 -3.99
N ILE A 121 3.58 -26.63 -4.08
CA ILE A 121 4.02 -27.28 -5.32
C ILE A 121 2.75 -27.60 -6.12
N PRO A 122 2.54 -27.03 -7.32
CA PRO A 122 1.43 -27.42 -8.16
C PRO A 122 1.62 -28.87 -8.64
N ASP A 123 0.62 -29.73 -8.44
CA ASP A 123 0.62 -31.17 -8.79
C ASP A 123 0.62 -31.47 -10.31
N HIS A 124 1.17 -30.58 -11.13
CA HIS A 124 1.22 -30.74 -12.58
C HIS A 124 2.59 -30.30 -13.10
N LEU A 125 3.44 -31.31 -13.32
CA LEU A 125 4.61 -31.29 -14.21
C LEU A 125 4.28 -32.09 -15.47
#